data_AF-A0A523QTU4-F1
#
_entry.id   AF-A0A523QTU4-F1
#
_cell.length_a   1.000
_cell.length_b   1.000
_cell.length_c   1.000
_cell.angle_alpha   90.00
_cell.angle_beta   90.00
_cell.angle_gamma   90.00
#
_symmetry.space_group_name_H-M   'P 1'
#
loop_
_entity.id
_entity.type
_entity.pdbx_description
1 polymer ?
#
loop_
_entity_poly.entity_id
_entity_poly.type
_entity_poly.pdbx_seq_one_letter_code
_entity_poly.pdbx_strand_id
1 'polypeptide(L)'
;LAGVLDINSSVKAGRFVRFCDAFNIPILTFVDVPGFMPGTDQEHGGIIRAGAKLLYAYCEATVPKLTVITRKAYGGAYDVMSSKHIRGDVNFAWPSAEIAVMGPEGAVNIIFRKELSEGEDSAKRKEDLVAEYRKKFANPYVAASHGFIDDVIEPDSTRPRLINALEMLTNKRDSNPAKKHGNIPL
;
A
#
# COMPACT_ATOMS: atom_id res chain seq x y z
N LEU A 1 1.96 -14.28 9.99
CA LEU A 1 1.38 -13.98 8.66
C LEU A 1 2.23 -12.96 7.84
N ALA A 2 3.54 -12.81 8.08
CA ALA A 2 4.45 -12.00 7.24
C ALA A 2 3.97 -10.57 6.82
N GLY A 3 3.10 -9.93 7.61
CA GLY A 3 2.55 -8.60 7.30
C GLY A 3 1.42 -8.55 6.27
N VAL A 4 0.82 -9.69 5.87
CA VAL A 4 -0.32 -9.69 4.92
C VAL A 4 -1.58 -9.04 5.51
N LEU A 5 -2.42 -8.52 4.63
CA LEU A 5 -3.81 -8.17 4.95
C LEU A 5 -4.72 -9.41 4.87
N ASP A 6 -5.65 -9.52 5.79
CA ASP A 6 -6.66 -10.57 5.86
C ASP A 6 -8.02 -9.97 6.26
N ILE A 7 -9.06 -10.79 6.39
CA ILE A 7 -10.41 -10.31 6.76
C ILE A 7 -10.36 -9.51 8.07
N ASN A 8 -9.69 -10.06 9.09
CA ASN A 8 -9.70 -9.50 10.44
C ASN A 8 -8.94 -8.17 10.52
N SER A 9 -7.76 -8.10 9.93
CA SER A 9 -6.96 -6.87 9.85
C SER A 9 -7.65 -5.79 9.02
N SER A 10 -8.32 -6.16 7.92
CA SER A 10 -9.07 -5.21 7.10
C SER A 10 -10.25 -4.60 7.87
N VAL A 11 -11.02 -5.42 8.61
CA VAL A 11 -12.12 -4.93 9.45
C VAL A 11 -11.61 -4.08 10.61
N LYS A 12 -10.53 -4.52 11.27
CA LYS A 12 -9.88 -3.80 12.37
C LYS A 12 -9.44 -2.40 11.93
N ALA A 13 -8.63 -2.34 10.88
CA ALA A 13 -8.08 -1.07 10.38
C ALA A 13 -9.19 -0.18 9.80
N GLY A 14 -10.12 -0.75 9.03
CA GLY A 14 -11.22 0.02 8.43
C GLY A 14 -12.06 0.74 9.48
N ARG A 15 -12.40 0.07 10.60
CA ARG A 15 -13.15 0.69 11.69
C ARG A 15 -12.32 1.77 12.42
N PHE A 16 -11.03 1.54 12.62
CA PHE A 16 -10.13 2.50 13.27
C PHE A 16 -9.98 3.79 12.43
N VAL A 17 -9.75 3.66 11.12
CA VAL A 17 -9.64 4.79 10.18
C VAL A 17 -10.88 5.67 10.24
N ARG A 18 -12.08 5.07 10.17
CA ARG A 18 -13.34 5.82 10.24
C ARG A 18 -13.54 6.52 11.58
N PHE A 19 -13.11 5.90 12.68
CA PHE A 19 -13.15 6.54 14.00
C PHE A 19 -12.24 7.77 14.02
N CYS A 20 -11.00 7.63 13.58
CA CYS A 20 -10.07 8.77 13.51
C CYS A 20 -10.64 9.91 12.67
N ASP A 21 -11.18 9.60 11.49
CA ASP A 21 -11.79 10.60 10.61
C ASP A 21 -12.98 11.32 11.27
N ALA A 22 -13.90 10.56 11.89
CA ALA A 22 -15.08 11.11 12.54
C ALA A 22 -14.76 12.08 13.71
N PHE A 23 -13.59 11.93 14.32
CA PHE A 23 -13.14 12.74 15.46
C PHE A 23 -11.96 13.67 15.13
N ASN A 24 -11.71 13.93 13.83
CA ASN A 24 -10.67 14.84 13.35
C ASN A 24 -9.24 14.48 13.81
N ILE A 25 -8.96 13.18 13.96
CA ILE A 25 -7.65 12.67 14.36
C ILE A 25 -6.85 12.33 13.08
N PRO A 26 -5.68 12.95 12.85
CA PRO A 26 -4.80 12.59 11.74
C PRO A 26 -4.42 11.11 11.73
N ILE A 27 -4.25 10.55 10.53
CA ILE A 27 -3.94 9.14 10.34
C ILE A 27 -2.52 9.02 9.79
N LEU A 28 -1.70 8.23 10.47
CA LEU A 28 -0.34 7.90 10.07
C LEU A 28 -0.25 6.39 9.81
N THR A 29 0.15 6.02 8.60
CA THR A 29 0.17 4.62 8.13
C THR A 29 1.59 4.19 7.81
N PHE A 30 2.05 3.09 8.40
CA PHE A 30 3.33 2.46 8.07
C PHE A 30 3.08 1.21 7.23
N VAL A 31 3.78 1.08 6.11
CA VAL A 31 3.52 0.04 5.10
C VAL A 31 4.71 -0.92 4.96
N ASP A 32 4.48 -2.18 5.33
CA ASP A 32 5.29 -3.35 4.97
C ASP A 32 4.34 -4.54 4.74
N VAL A 33 3.70 -4.56 3.57
CA VAL A 33 2.65 -5.51 3.20
C VAL A 33 2.99 -6.21 1.88
N PRO A 34 3.14 -7.54 1.87
CA PRO A 34 3.42 -8.29 0.64
C PRO A 34 2.15 -8.63 -0.17
N GLY A 35 0.96 -8.31 0.34
CA GLY A 35 -0.31 -8.60 -0.31
C GLY A 35 -1.41 -8.99 0.67
N PHE A 36 -2.50 -9.53 0.13
CA PHE A 36 -3.55 -10.19 0.91
C PHE A 36 -3.19 -11.66 1.18
N MET A 37 -3.71 -12.21 2.28
CA MET A 37 -3.55 -13.61 2.64
C MET A 37 -4.22 -14.51 1.58
N PRO A 38 -3.49 -15.40 0.90
CA PRO A 38 -4.11 -16.38 0.04
C PRO A 38 -4.79 -17.48 0.86
N GLY A 39 -5.89 -18.04 0.34
CA GLY A 39 -6.54 -19.22 0.91
C GLY A 39 -8.03 -19.26 0.65
N THR A 40 -8.57 -20.47 0.45
CA THR A 40 -10.02 -20.68 0.21
C THR A 40 -10.87 -20.14 1.35
N ASP A 41 -10.39 -20.21 2.59
CA ASP A 41 -11.11 -19.71 3.76
C ASP A 41 -11.24 -18.18 3.76
N GLN A 42 -10.24 -17.47 3.21
CA GLN A 42 -10.31 -16.02 3.03
C GLN A 42 -11.32 -15.66 1.93
N GLU A 43 -11.30 -16.38 0.81
CA GLU A 43 -12.23 -16.17 -0.29
C GLU A 43 -13.68 -16.44 0.14
N HIS A 44 -13.96 -17.62 0.70
CA HIS A 44 -15.28 -17.99 1.19
C HIS A 44 -15.74 -17.14 2.38
N GLY A 45 -14.81 -16.68 3.23
CA GLY A 45 -15.10 -15.73 4.31
C GLY A 45 -15.46 -14.32 3.82
N GLY A 46 -15.21 -14.03 2.54
CA GLY A 46 -15.49 -12.76 1.90
C GLY A 46 -14.38 -11.73 2.12
N ILE A 47 -13.13 -12.09 1.83
CA ILE A 47 -12.00 -11.15 1.84
C ILE A 47 -12.22 -9.95 0.92
N ILE A 48 -12.91 -10.12 -0.21
CA ILE A 48 -13.22 -9.04 -1.15
C ILE A 48 -13.99 -7.91 -0.45
N ARG A 49 -15.11 -8.24 0.22
CA ARG A 49 -15.91 -7.25 0.97
C ARG A 49 -15.15 -6.70 2.16
N ALA A 50 -14.36 -7.52 2.85
CA ALA A 50 -13.61 -7.10 4.03
C ALA A 50 -12.48 -6.14 3.68
N GLY A 51 -11.66 -6.45 2.67
CA GLY A 51 -10.60 -5.58 2.16
C GLY A 51 -11.14 -4.27 1.61
N ALA A 52 -12.27 -4.31 0.90
CA ALA A 52 -12.93 -3.11 0.40
C ALA A 52 -13.40 -2.15 1.51
N LYS A 53 -13.64 -2.62 2.75
CA LYS A 53 -13.94 -1.73 3.90
C LYS A 53 -12.77 -0.81 4.23
N LEU A 54 -11.55 -1.34 4.19
CA LEU A 54 -10.35 -0.54 4.48
C LEU A 54 -10.09 0.48 3.37
N LEU A 55 -10.23 0.05 2.11
CA LEU A 55 -10.17 0.96 0.95
C LEU A 55 -11.18 2.09 1.09
N TYR A 56 -12.44 1.74 1.33
CA TYR A 56 -13.52 2.69 1.47
C TYR A 56 -13.27 3.68 2.62
N ALA A 57 -12.79 3.20 3.77
CA ALA A 57 -12.50 4.02 4.93
C ALA A 57 -11.44 5.09 4.62
N TYR A 58 -10.35 4.74 3.92
CA TYR A 58 -9.36 5.73 3.51
C TYR A 58 -9.87 6.69 2.44
N CYS A 59 -10.63 6.20 1.45
CA CYS A 59 -11.18 7.04 0.37
C CYS A 59 -12.17 8.09 0.88
N GLU A 60 -12.95 7.78 1.91
CA GLU A 60 -13.90 8.76 2.47
C GLU A 60 -13.28 9.71 3.48
N ALA A 61 -12.18 9.32 4.11
CA ALA A 61 -11.55 10.10 5.16
C ALA A 61 -10.98 11.43 4.64
N THR A 62 -11.34 12.50 5.34
CA THR A 62 -10.98 13.89 5.02
C THR A 62 -9.93 14.47 5.95
N VAL A 63 -9.66 13.81 7.09
CA VAL A 63 -8.52 14.15 7.96
C VAL A 63 -7.17 14.08 7.22
N PRO A 64 -6.11 14.71 7.76
CA PRO A 64 -4.75 14.51 7.27
C PRO A 64 -4.35 13.03 7.29
N LYS A 65 -3.85 12.53 6.16
CA LYS A 65 -3.40 11.14 5.95
C LYS A 65 -1.97 11.13 5.45
N LEU A 66 -1.08 10.59 6.26
CA LEU A 66 0.34 10.46 5.96
C LEU A 66 0.72 8.99 5.90
N THR A 67 1.55 8.62 4.93
CA THR A 67 1.99 7.24 4.73
C THR A 67 3.51 7.16 4.68
N VAL A 68 4.10 6.16 5.33
CA VAL A 68 5.52 5.84 5.25
C VAL A 68 5.67 4.38 4.83
N ILE A 69 6.16 4.16 3.62
CA ILE A 69 6.47 2.81 3.14
C ILE A 69 7.87 2.43 3.62
N THR A 70 7.93 1.48 4.55
CA THR A 70 9.19 1.07 5.17
C THR A 70 9.87 -0.04 4.39
N ARG A 71 9.09 -0.93 3.78
CA ARG A 71 9.60 -2.01 2.93
C ARG A 71 8.57 -2.44 1.88
N LYS A 72 7.88 -3.57 2.01
CA LYS A 72 7.05 -4.10 0.91
C LYS A 72 5.75 -3.33 0.76
N ALA A 73 5.34 -3.10 -0.48
CA ALA A 73 4.04 -2.53 -0.80
C ALA A 73 3.58 -3.08 -2.16
N TYR A 74 2.85 -4.22 -2.14
CA TYR A 74 2.50 -4.94 -3.36
C TYR A 74 1.02 -4.90 -3.71
N GLY A 75 0.75 -4.63 -5.00
CA GLY A 75 -0.56 -4.75 -5.64
C GLY A 75 -1.66 -4.02 -4.90
N GLY A 76 -2.83 -4.64 -4.82
CA GLY A 76 -3.99 -4.05 -4.15
C GLY A 76 -3.75 -3.73 -2.66
N ALA A 77 -2.81 -4.41 -1.99
CA ALA A 77 -2.51 -4.11 -0.60
C ALA A 77 -1.73 -2.79 -0.44
N TYR A 78 -0.89 -2.41 -1.41
CA TYR A 78 -0.29 -1.08 -1.47
C TYR A 78 -1.40 -0.02 -1.57
N ASP A 79 -2.33 -0.19 -2.49
CA ASP A 79 -3.39 0.80 -2.71
C ASP A 79 -4.27 0.98 -1.48
N VAL A 80 -4.69 -0.12 -0.87
CA VAL A 80 -5.57 -0.11 0.31
C VAL A 80 -4.90 0.52 1.53
N MET A 81 -3.56 0.60 1.59
CA MET A 81 -2.80 1.15 2.71
C MET A 81 -2.52 2.65 2.57
N SER A 82 -3.55 3.44 2.25
CA SER A 82 -3.47 4.90 2.13
C SER A 82 -2.48 5.38 1.05
N SER A 83 -2.56 4.80 -0.15
CA SER A 83 -1.77 5.25 -1.29
C SER A 83 -2.20 6.64 -1.79
N LYS A 84 -1.34 7.28 -2.59
CA LYS A 84 -1.63 8.59 -3.18
C LYS A 84 -2.87 8.53 -4.08
N HIS A 85 -3.09 7.38 -4.72
CA HIS A 85 -4.24 7.11 -5.60
C HIS A 85 -5.59 7.20 -4.87
N ILE A 86 -5.58 7.00 -3.55
CA ILE A 86 -6.79 7.01 -2.72
C ILE A 86 -6.81 8.18 -1.74
N ARG A 87 -6.32 9.34 -2.20
CA ARG A 87 -6.33 10.63 -1.47
C ARG A 87 -5.41 10.68 -0.26
N GLY A 88 -4.32 9.90 -0.24
CA GLY A 88 -3.20 10.13 0.68
C GLY A 88 -2.61 11.52 0.48
N ASP A 89 -2.42 12.28 1.56
CA ASP A 89 -1.95 13.66 1.47
C ASP A 89 -0.43 13.72 1.24
N VAL A 90 0.32 12.98 2.06
CA VAL A 90 1.79 12.90 1.97
C VAL A 90 2.25 11.46 2.14
N ASN A 91 2.94 10.94 1.13
CA ASN A 91 3.45 9.59 1.08
C ASN A 91 4.98 9.62 0.95
N PHE A 92 5.66 9.14 1.97
CA PHE A 92 7.11 8.93 1.97
C PHE A 92 7.44 7.45 1.74
N ALA A 93 8.61 7.20 1.18
CA ALA A 93 9.18 5.86 1.10
C ALA A 93 10.60 5.86 1.67
N TRP A 94 10.99 4.79 2.33
CA TRP A 94 12.40 4.54 2.66
C TRP A 94 13.15 4.00 1.43
N PRO A 95 14.49 4.09 1.38
CA PRO A 95 15.29 3.47 0.34
C PRO A 95 15.07 1.95 0.22
N SER A 96 14.67 1.30 1.32
CA SER A 96 14.31 -0.12 1.40
C SER A 96 12.92 -0.46 0.90
N ALA A 97 12.12 0.53 0.49
CA ALA A 97 10.76 0.28 0.02
C ALA A 97 10.76 -0.50 -1.31
N GLU A 98 9.94 -1.54 -1.38
CA GLU A 98 9.68 -2.33 -2.58
C GLU A 98 8.22 -2.09 -3.01
N ILE A 99 7.99 -1.27 -4.04
CA ILE A 99 6.65 -0.92 -4.54
C ILE A 99 6.45 -1.57 -5.91
N ALA A 100 5.48 -2.48 -6.02
CA ALA A 100 5.28 -3.25 -7.25
C ALA A 100 3.83 -3.70 -7.43
N VAL A 101 3.43 -3.98 -8.67
CA VAL A 101 2.09 -4.50 -8.99
C VAL A 101 1.80 -5.87 -8.38
N MET A 102 2.84 -6.69 -8.22
CA MET A 102 2.80 -7.97 -7.53
C MET A 102 4.21 -8.32 -7.04
N GLY A 103 4.34 -9.39 -6.24
CA GLY A 103 5.64 -9.87 -5.79
C GLY A 103 6.61 -10.15 -6.95
N PRO A 104 7.88 -9.71 -6.89
CA PRO A 104 8.85 -9.85 -7.98
C PRO A 104 8.99 -11.27 -8.53
N GLU A 105 8.97 -12.28 -7.67
CA GLU A 105 9.02 -13.69 -8.08
C GLU A 105 7.80 -14.12 -8.88
N GLY A 106 6.61 -13.67 -8.48
CA GLY A 106 5.37 -13.92 -9.20
C GLY A 106 5.38 -13.25 -10.58
N ALA A 107 5.84 -11.99 -10.64
CA ALA A 107 5.96 -11.25 -11.90
C ALA A 107 6.91 -11.94 -12.88
N VAL A 108 8.10 -12.36 -12.42
CA VAL A 108 9.09 -13.03 -13.25
C VAL A 108 8.57 -14.37 -13.80
N ASN A 109 7.87 -15.16 -12.97
CA ASN A 109 7.30 -16.43 -13.43
C ASN A 109 6.25 -16.25 -14.54
N ILE A 110 5.57 -15.10 -14.58
CA ILE A 110 4.55 -14.80 -15.59
C ILE A 110 5.20 -14.21 -16.85
N ILE A 111 6.04 -13.19 -16.69
CA ILE A 111 6.66 -12.45 -17.81
C ILE A 111 7.65 -13.34 -18.57
N PHE A 112 8.50 -14.08 -17.86
CA PHE A 112 9.55 -14.90 -18.44
C PHE A 112 9.19 -16.39 -18.48
N ARG A 113 7.90 -16.73 -18.42
CA ARG A 113 7.42 -18.13 -18.36
C ARG A 113 8.05 -19.01 -19.44
N LYS A 114 8.13 -18.53 -20.68
CA LYS A 114 8.66 -19.27 -21.82
C LYS A 114 10.18 -19.48 -21.69
N GLU A 115 10.92 -18.42 -21.39
CA GLU A 115 12.37 -18.46 -21.18
C GLU A 115 12.76 -19.42 -20.05
N LEU A 116 12.00 -19.39 -18.95
CA LEU A 116 12.24 -20.28 -17.81
C LEU A 116 11.86 -21.73 -18.08
N SER A 117 10.95 -22.02 -19.02
CA SER A 117 10.58 -23.38 -19.39
C SER A 117 11.54 -24.04 -20.39
N GLU A 118 12.28 -23.24 -21.15
CA GLU A 118 13.14 -23.71 -22.25
C GLU A 118 14.64 -23.75 -21.88
N GLY A 119 15.04 -23.18 -20.74
CA GLY A 119 16.45 -23.05 -20.33
C GLY A 119 17.00 -24.19 -19.46
N GLU A 120 18.27 -24.56 -19.70
CA GLU A 120 18.98 -25.65 -18.99
C GLU A 120 19.33 -25.35 -17.52
N ASP A 121 19.24 -24.08 -17.08
CA ASP A 121 19.44 -23.66 -15.67
C ASP A 121 18.37 -22.64 -15.23
N SER A 122 17.11 -23.08 -15.29
CA SER A 122 15.94 -22.24 -15.02
C SER A 122 15.91 -21.64 -13.61
N ALA A 123 16.51 -22.32 -12.62
CA ALA A 123 16.53 -21.86 -11.24
C ALA A 123 17.46 -20.64 -11.07
N LYS A 124 18.71 -20.74 -11.54
CA LYS A 124 19.65 -19.62 -11.47
C LYS A 124 19.19 -18.46 -12.33
N ARG A 125 18.69 -18.75 -13.55
CA ARG A 125 18.16 -17.70 -14.43
C ARG A 125 16.99 -16.96 -13.81
N LYS A 126 16.10 -17.67 -13.10
CA LYS A 126 14.99 -17.05 -12.37
C LYS A 126 15.49 -16.13 -11.26
N GLU A 127 16.48 -16.54 -10.49
CA GLU A 127 17.06 -15.70 -9.43
C GLU A 127 17.63 -14.40 -10.00
N ASP A 128 18.40 -14.49 -11.09
CA ASP A 128 18.96 -13.33 -11.78
C ASP A 128 17.86 -12.38 -12.28
N LEU A 129 16.82 -12.92 -12.92
CA LEU A 129 15.67 -12.14 -13.41
C LEU A 129 14.90 -11.47 -12.26
N VAL A 130 14.76 -12.13 -11.12
CA VAL A 130 14.10 -11.55 -9.93
C VAL A 130 14.94 -10.41 -9.36
N ALA A 131 16.26 -10.57 -9.25
CA ALA A 131 17.15 -9.51 -8.80
C ALA A 131 17.11 -8.31 -9.76
N GLU A 132 17.13 -8.57 -11.07
CA GLU A 132 17.01 -7.52 -12.09
C GLU A 132 15.66 -6.80 -12.02
N TYR A 133 14.56 -7.54 -11.86
CA TYR A 133 13.22 -6.98 -11.74
C TYR A 133 13.10 -6.10 -10.49
N ARG A 134 13.60 -6.56 -9.33
CA ARG A 134 13.63 -5.77 -8.09
C ARG A 134 14.38 -4.47 -8.30
N LYS A 135 15.57 -4.54 -8.91
CA LYS A 135 16.43 -3.37 -9.15
C LYS A 135 15.79 -2.38 -10.11
N LYS A 136 15.16 -2.84 -11.19
CA LYS A 136 14.61 -1.97 -12.25
C LYS A 136 13.23 -1.41 -11.90
N PHE A 137 12.35 -2.23 -11.32
CA PHE A 137 10.93 -1.91 -11.24
C PHE A 137 10.40 -1.77 -9.81
N ALA A 138 10.92 -2.54 -8.86
CA ALA A 138 10.36 -2.56 -7.51
C ALA A 138 10.93 -1.48 -6.58
N ASN A 139 11.98 -0.76 -6.99
CA ASN A 139 12.57 0.30 -6.17
C ASN A 139 11.61 1.51 -6.02
N PRO A 140 11.74 2.33 -4.96
CA PRO A 140 10.78 3.41 -4.69
C PRO A 140 10.92 4.59 -5.66
N TYR A 141 12.06 4.72 -6.35
CA TYR A 141 12.33 5.82 -7.27
C TYR A 141 11.46 5.76 -8.52
N VAL A 142 11.02 4.57 -8.93
CA VAL A 142 10.05 4.43 -10.02
C VAL A 142 8.72 5.09 -9.64
N ALA A 143 8.18 4.75 -8.47
CA ALA A 143 6.94 5.36 -7.97
C ALA A 143 7.07 6.86 -7.71
N ALA A 144 8.23 7.30 -7.19
CA ALA A 144 8.54 8.71 -6.98
C ALA A 144 8.59 9.50 -8.30
N SER A 145 9.17 8.93 -9.37
CA SER A 145 9.22 9.60 -10.68
C SER A 145 7.85 9.83 -11.32
N HIS A 146 6.84 9.05 -10.92
CA HIS A 146 5.44 9.23 -11.30
C HIS A 146 4.64 10.14 -10.35
N GLY A 147 5.26 10.65 -9.28
CA GLY A 147 4.59 11.46 -8.27
C GLY A 147 3.63 10.67 -7.36
N PHE A 148 3.77 9.35 -7.30
CA PHE A 148 2.97 8.51 -6.38
C PHE A 148 3.55 8.51 -4.95
N ILE A 149 4.83 8.86 -4.83
CA ILE A 149 5.55 9.09 -3.59
C ILE A 149 6.09 10.52 -3.64
N ASP A 150 5.87 11.28 -2.58
CA ASP A 150 6.26 12.69 -2.50
C ASP A 150 7.78 12.85 -2.29
N ASP A 151 8.41 11.96 -1.52
CA ASP A 151 9.87 11.94 -1.33
C ASP A 151 10.38 10.54 -0.89
N VAL A 152 11.62 10.23 -1.24
CA VAL A 152 12.35 9.06 -0.70
C VAL A 152 13.28 9.59 0.40
N ILE A 153 13.01 9.19 1.64
CA ILE A 153 13.66 9.74 2.83
C ILE A 153 14.44 8.68 3.60
N GLU A 154 15.53 9.08 4.24
CA GLU A 154 16.26 8.21 5.15
C GLU A 154 15.40 7.84 6.38
N PRO A 155 15.50 6.61 6.92
CA PRO A 155 14.67 6.16 8.03
C PRO A 155 14.71 7.05 9.27
N ASP A 156 15.88 7.59 9.62
CA ASP A 156 16.09 8.50 10.76
C ASP A 156 15.38 9.85 10.60
N SER A 157 15.16 10.27 9.36
CA SER A 157 14.49 11.51 8.98
C SER A 157 12.97 11.40 9.00
N THR A 158 12.41 10.21 9.24
CA THR A 158 10.95 9.98 9.25
C THR A 158 10.22 10.91 10.20
N ARG A 159 10.68 11.02 11.46
CA ARG A 159 10.00 11.84 12.47
C ARG A 159 9.93 13.33 12.11
N PRO A 160 11.04 14.03 11.81
CA PRO A 160 10.97 15.45 11.46
C PRO A 160 10.15 15.70 10.19
N ARG A 161 10.22 14.80 9.19
CA ARG A 161 9.40 14.90 7.98
C ARG A 161 7.89 14.80 8.27
N LEU A 162 7.50 13.87 9.13
CA LEU A 162 6.10 13.70 9.55
C LEU A 162 5.58 14.90 10.35
N ILE A 163 6.40 15.49 11.23
CA ILE A 163 6.02 16.70 11.97
C ILE A 163 5.73 17.85 11.00
N ASN A 164 6.63 18.13 10.07
CA ASN A 164 6.46 19.20 9.09
C ASN A 164 5.22 18.98 8.20
N ALA A 165 4.98 17.73 7.78
CA ALA A 165 3.81 17.39 6.98
C ALA A 165 2.50 17.54 7.77
N LEU A 166 2.47 17.18 9.05
CA LEU A 166 1.31 17.39 9.92
C LEU A 166 1.05 18.88 10.17
N GLU A 167 2.08 19.67 10.41
CA GLU A 167 1.97 21.13 10.56
C GLU A 167 1.37 21.77 9.29
N MET A 168 1.89 21.39 8.12
CA MET A 168 1.36 21.84 6.82
C MET A 168 -0.13 21.48 6.64
N LEU A 169 -0.57 20.34 7.15
CA LEU A 169 -1.94 19.84 6.98
C LEU A 169 -2.90 20.28 8.10
N THR A 170 -2.46 21.10 9.06
CA THR A 170 -3.27 21.51 10.22
C THR A 170 -4.55 22.25 9.82
N ASN A 171 -4.52 22.98 8.70
CA ASN A 171 -5.66 23.72 8.16
C ASN A 171 -6.34 23.02 6.97
N LYS A 172 -6.05 21.73 6.74
CA LYS A 172 -6.65 20.96 5.65
C LYS A 172 -8.18 21.01 5.74
N ARG A 173 -8.83 21.35 4.62
CA ARG A 173 -10.27 21.21 4.41
C ARG A 173 -10.50 20.46 3.13
N ASP A 174 -11.21 19.36 3.23
CA ASP A 174 -11.61 18.53 2.11
C ASP A 174 -13.11 18.24 2.23
N SER A 175 -13.76 17.91 1.13
CA SER A 175 -15.21 17.65 1.10
C SER A 175 -15.52 16.37 0.33
N ASN A 176 -16.65 15.77 0.67
CA ASN A 176 -17.20 14.63 -0.05
C ASN A 176 -18.50 15.06 -0.76
N PRO A 177 -18.90 14.39 -1.86
CA PRO A 177 -20.17 14.66 -2.51
C PRO A 177 -21.36 14.55 -1.55
N ALA A 178 -22.37 15.40 -1.72
CA ALA A 178 -23.56 15.44 -0.88
C ALA A 178 -24.33 14.12 -0.91
N LYS A 179 -24.57 13.52 0.26
CA LYS A 179 -25.30 12.27 0.47
C LYS A 179 -25.75 12.17 1.92
N LYS A 180 -26.78 11.36 2.22
CA LYS A 180 -27.17 11.05 3.61
C LYS A 180 -26.07 10.28 4.34
N HIS A 181 -25.54 9.26 3.66
CA HIS A 181 -24.37 8.47 4.04
C HIS A 181 -23.90 7.70 2.79
N GLY A 182 -22.71 7.09 2.85
CA GLY A 182 -22.30 6.14 1.81
C GLY A 182 -22.85 4.74 2.03
N ASN A 183 -22.51 3.83 1.11
CA ASN A 183 -22.88 2.42 1.18
C ASN A 183 -21.61 1.56 1.22
N ILE A 184 -20.90 1.63 2.34
CA ILE A 184 -19.69 0.82 2.58
C ILE A 184 -20.04 -0.68 2.48
N PRO A 185 -19.15 -1.54 1.95
CA PRO A 185 -19.32 -2.99 2.06
C PRO A 185 -19.48 -3.43 3.52
N LEU A 186 -20.40 -4.39 3.79
CA LEU A 186 -20.74 -4.87 5.13
C LEU A 186 -20.42 -6.35 5.35
#